data_AF-A0A8C1N4S5-F1
#
_entry.id   AF-A0A8C1N4S5-F1
#
_cell.length_a   1.000
_cell.length_b   1.000
_cell.length_c   1.000
_cell.angle_alpha   90.00
_cell.angle_beta   90.00
_cell.angle_gamma   90.00
#
_symmetry.space_group_name_H-M   'P 1'
#
loop_
_entity.id
_entity.type
_entity.pdbx_description
1 polymer ?
#
loop_
_entity_poly.entity_id
_entity_poly.type
_entity_poly.pdbx_seq_one_letter_code
_entity_poly.pdbx_strand_id
1 'polypeptide(L)'
;MHHLISMMFSLLVITGLQVSVESAGIRFERSINRHYRSELTVKNGGGWGSWGHREMCPAGTYAAGFSLRVEDPVGREDDTALNGIRLHCIESKALSDLYRSYSTVQSDVGSWGRWTEIKWCPSGFLTAFQLRVERSQGDGDDTAANNIIFRCSQGTLQGDGTNWGDWGTWSLTCEGKGICGLKTRIEVPQGRGDDTSLNDVIMYCCD
;
A
#
# COMPACT_ATOMS: atom_id res chain seq x y z
N MET A 1 36.68 12.91 -72.23
CA MET A 1 36.57 14.06 -71.32
C MET A 1 35.09 14.38 -71.13
N HIS A 2 34.56 14.14 -69.92
CA HIS A 2 33.37 14.79 -69.30
C HIS A 2 32.01 14.75 -70.06
N HIS A 3 30.84 14.50 -69.48
CA HIS A 3 30.37 14.12 -68.15
C HIS A 3 28.93 13.58 -68.34
N LEU A 4 28.57 12.56 -67.58
CA LEU A 4 27.19 12.07 -67.44
C LEU A 4 26.28 13.19 -66.91
N ILE A 5 25.22 13.55 -67.63
CA ILE A 5 24.13 14.39 -67.12
C ILE A 5 23.15 13.47 -66.38
N SER A 6 23.39 13.34 -65.08
CA SER A 6 22.44 12.75 -64.12
C SER A 6 21.42 13.83 -63.76
N MET A 7 20.22 13.78 -64.35
CA MET A 7 19.09 14.56 -63.87
C MET A 7 18.55 13.89 -62.61
N MET A 8 18.89 14.47 -61.46
CA MET A 8 18.38 14.09 -60.15
C MET A 8 16.85 14.26 -60.11
N PHE A 9 16.13 13.14 -60.00
CA PHE A 9 14.75 13.14 -59.51
C PHE A 9 14.76 13.56 -58.04
N SER A 10 14.39 14.81 -57.77
CA SER A 10 14.09 15.28 -56.42
C SER A 10 12.86 14.54 -55.89
N LEU A 11 13.09 13.44 -55.16
CA LEU A 11 12.10 12.86 -54.26
C LEU A 11 11.92 13.82 -53.08
N LEU A 12 10.90 14.68 -53.16
CA LEU A 12 10.32 15.34 -52.00
C LEU A 12 9.65 14.27 -51.13
N VAL A 13 10.42 13.68 -50.22
CA VAL A 13 9.89 12.86 -49.12
C VAL A 13 9.27 13.82 -48.13
N ILE A 14 7.95 14.00 -48.23
CA ILE A 14 7.16 14.68 -47.20
C ILE A 14 7.20 13.77 -45.97
N THR A 15 8.18 13.99 -45.09
CA THR A 15 8.18 13.42 -43.75
C THR A 15 7.06 14.12 -42.99
N GLY A 16 5.88 13.49 -42.96
CA GLY A 16 4.82 13.91 -42.06
C GLY A 16 5.35 13.82 -40.63
N LEU A 17 5.52 14.96 -39.98
CA LEU A 17 5.64 15.01 -38.52
C LEU A 17 4.31 14.53 -37.96
N GLN A 18 4.20 13.23 -37.72
CA GLN A 18 3.13 12.68 -36.93
C GLN A 18 3.51 12.95 -35.48
N VAL A 19 3.08 14.11 -34.97
CA VAL A 19 3.20 14.45 -33.55
C VAL A 19 2.20 13.55 -32.82
N SER A 20 2.70 12.42 -32.30
CA SER A 20 1.93 11.60 -31.37
C SER A 20 1.65 12.44 -30.13
N VAL A 21 0.40 12.84 -29.95
CA VAL A 21 -0.08 13.38 -28.67
C VAL A 21 -0.15 12.20 -27.72
N GLU A 22 0.92 11.96 -26.96
CA GLU A 22 0.84 11.13 -25.76
C GLU A 22 -0.15 11.82 -24.82
N SER A 23 -1.29 11.16 -24.58
CA SER A 23 -2.19 11.56 -23.51
C SER A 23 -1.39 11.54 -22.22
N ALA A 24 -1.06 12.72 -21.70
CA ALA A 24 -0.47 12.88 -20.39
C ALA A 24 -1.49 12.39 -19.37
N GLY A 25 -1.47 11.09 -19.07
CA GLY A 25 -2.15 10.55 -17.91
C GLY A 25 -1.74 11.39 -16.71
N ILE A 26 -2.72 11.85 -15.92
CA ILE A 26 -2.48 12.64 -14.72
C ILE A 26 -1.55 11.81 -13.84
N ARG A 27 -0.27 12.16 -13.83
CA ARG A 27 0.71 11.56 -12.93
C ARG A 27 0.38 12.11 -11.56
N PHE A 28 -0.39 11.35 -10.79
CA PHE A 28 -0.66 11.68 -9.40
C PHE A 28 0.68 11.85 -8.68
N GLU A 29 1.03 13.10 -8.39
CA GLU A 29 2.29 13.46 -7.75
C GLU A 29 2.31 12.83 -6.35
N ARG A 30 3.40 12.13 -6.00
CA ARG A 30 3.56 11.49 -4.68
C ARG A 30 3.46 12.56 -3.60
N SER A 31 2.35 12.56 -2.86
CA SER A 31 2.02 13.65 -1.94
C SER A 31 2.50 13.37 -0.52
N ILE A 32 3.83 13.29 -0.32
CA ILE A 32 4.42 13.17 1.03
C ILE A 32 3.94 14.31 1.95
N ASN A 33 3.59 15.47 1.36
CA ASN A 33 3.14 16.69 2.03
C ASN A 33 1.62 16.84 2.13
N ARG A 34 0.83 15.81 1.82
CA ARG A 34 -0.63 15.87 2.01
C ARG A 34 -0.95 16.13 3.48
N HIS A 35 -1.72 17.19 3.75
CA HIS A 35 -2.22 17.48 5.09
C HIS A 35 -3.17 16.37 5.56
N TYR A 36 -3.03 15.94 6.80
CA TYR A 36 -3.89 14.97 7.47
C TYR A 36 -4.47 15.58 8.74
N ARG A 37 -5.67 15.16 9.11
CA ARG A 37 -6.40 15.61 10.30
C ARG A 37 -5.95 14.91 11.57
N SER A 38 -5.78 13.60 11.50
CA SER A 38 -5.43 12.76 12.65
C SER A 38 -4.61 11.54 12.24
N GLU A 39 -3.94 10.95 13.24
CA GLU A 39 -3.22 9.67 13.12
C GLU A 39 -4.01 8.61 13.88
N LEU A 40 -4.15 7.43 13.27
CA LEU A 40 -4.69 6.25 13.92
C LEU A 40 -3.55 5.34 14.33
N THR A 41 -3.55 4.97 15.61
CA THR A 41 -2.60 4.03 16.21
C THR A 41 -3.36 2.93 16.96
N VAL A 42 -2.71 1.81 17.22
CA VAL A 42 -3.20 0.76 18.11
C VAL A 42 -2.21 0.54 19.26
N LYS A 43 -2.65 -0.11 20.34
CA LYS A 43 -1.82 -0.30 21.54
C LYS A 43 -0.97 -1.57 21.51
N ASN A 44 -1.32 -2.52 20.64
CA ASN A 44 -0.71 -3.84 20.60
C ASN A 44 0.33 -4.01 19.47
N GLY A 45 0.66 -2.96 18.73
CA GLY A 45 1.76 -3.02 17.75
C GLY A 45 3.12 -3.17 18.44
N GLY A 46 4.05 -3.86 17.78
CA GLY A 46 5.40 -4.13 18.27
C GLY A 46 6.27 -2.88 18.42
N GLY A 47 7.14 -2.88 19.43
CA GLY A 47 8.05 -1.77 19.73
C GLY A 47 9.32 -1.74 18.86
N TRP A 48 9.67 -2.88 18.26
CA TRP A 48 10.94 -3.11 17.56
C TRP A 48 10.93 -2.64 16.10
N GLY A 49 12.12 -2.39 15.56
CA GLY A 49 12.31 -1.88 14.21
C GLY A 49 12.22 -0.35 14.08
N SER A 50 12.25 0.13 12.84
CA SER A 50 12.23 1.55 12.50
C SER A 50 10.96 1.92 11.76
N TRP A 51 10.46 3.14 11.99
CA TRP A 51 9.38 3.69 11.17
C TRP A 51 9.91 4.00 9.77
N GLY A 52 9.25 3.43 8.77
CA GLY A 52 9.51 3.71 7.37
C GLY A 52 9.00 5.07 6.91
N HIS A 53 9.11 5.30 5.61
CA HIS A 53 8.61 6.54 5.02
C HIS A 53 7.08 6.61 5.03
N ARG A 54 6.54 7.79 5.31
CA ARG A 54 5.11 8.06 5.13
C ARG A 54 4.79 8.13 3.64
N GLU A 55 3.84 7.32 3.17
CA GLU A 55 3.24 7.45 1.84
C GLU A 55 1.73 7.77 1.95
N MET A 56 1.28 8.72 1.14
CA MET A 56 -0.09 9.24 1.16
C MET A 56 -0.77 8.99 -0.18
N CYS A 57 -2.03 8.60 -0.14
CA CYS A 57 -2.92 8.60 -1.28
C CYS A 57 -2.89 9.99 -1.96
N PRO A 58 -2.98 10.06 -3.31
CA PRO A 58 -3.08 11.34 -4.01
C PRO A 58 -4.24 12.21 -3.52
N ALA A 59 -4.10 13.53 -3.63
CA ALA A 59 -5.12 14.47 -3.16
C ALA A 59 -6.52 14.15 -3.75
N GLY A 60 -7.56 14.21 -2.92
CA GLY A 60 -8.93 13.86 -3.30
C GLY A 60 -9.26 12.36 -3.33
N THR A 61 -8.30 11.50 -3.02
CA THR A 61 -8.49 10.03 -2.94
C THR A 61 -8.32 9.49 -1.51
N TYR A 62 -8.91 8.33 -1.23
CA TYR A 62 -8.94 7.66 0.08
C TYR A 62 -8.87 6.15 -0.11
N ALA A 63 -8.27 5.47 0.85
CA ALA A 63 -8.17 4.03 0.83
C ALA A 63 -9.56 3.39 0.96
N ALA A 64 -9.98 2.65 -0.06
CA ALA A 64 -11.19 1.84 -0.05
C ALA A 64 -10.89 0.33 -0.04
N GLY A 65 -9.61 -0.03 -0.20
CA GLY A 65 -9.16 -1.41 -0.15
C GLY A 65 -7.72 -1.52 0.27
N PHE A 66 -7.29 -2.76 0.53
CA PHE A 66 -5.91 -3.07 0.90
C PHE A 66 -5.47 -4.45 0.42
N SER A 67 -4.15 -4.62 0.36
CA SER A 67 -3.47 -5.92 0.19
C SER A 67 -2.41 -6.07 1.27
N LEU A 68 -2.11 -7.31 1.64
CA LEU A 68 -1.06 -7.65 2.60
C LEU A 68 0.09 -8.35 1.89
N ARG A 69 1.31 -8.17 2.39
CA ARG A 69 2.45 -9.00 1.98
C ARG A 69 2.66 -10.06 3.05
N VAL A 70 2.49 -11.31 2.66
CA VAL A 70 2.57 -12.50 3.53
C VAL A 70 3.37 -13.57 2.78
N GLU A 71 4.11 -14.42 3.48
CA GLU A 71 4.72 -15.57 2.83
C GLU A 71 3.71 -16.68 2.63
N ASP A 72 3.94 -17.48 1.59
CA ASP A 72 3.10 -18.64 1.33
C ASP A 72 3.38 -19.70 2.41
N PRO A 73 2.39 -20.49 2.84
CA PRO A 73 2.61 -21.62 3.73
C PRO A 73 3.60 -22.62 3.10
N VAL A 74 4.85 -22.65 3.57
CA VAL A 74 5.84 -23.63 3.10
C VAL A 74 5.77 -24.88 3.99
N GLY A 75 4.75 -25.71 3.75
CA GLY A 75 4.68 -27.05 4.34
C GLY A 75 4.25 -27.10 5.82
N ARG A 76 5.14 -27.59 6.70
CA ARG A 76 4.88 -27.80 8.15
C ARG A 76 5.53 -26.73 9.04
N GLU A 77 6.18 -25.75 8.43
CA GLU A 77 6.93 -24.70 9.12
C GLU A 77 6.05 -23.44 9.25
N ASP A 78 6.41 -22.60 10.22
CA ASP A 78 5.63 -21.47 10.69
C ASP A 78 5.27 -20.50 9.54
N ASP A 79 3.97 -20.27 9.34
CA ASP A 79 3.47 -19.24 8.43
C ASP A 79 3.97 -17.89 8.93
N THR A 80 4.95 -17.29 8.25
CA THR A 80 5.64 -16.10 8.72
C THR A 80 4.73 -14.86 8.77
N ALA A 81 5.10 -13.94 9.66
CA ALA A 81 4.34 -12.74 9.99
C ALA A 81 4.09 -11.80 8.79
N LEU A 82 3.26 -10.77 9.00
CA LEU A 82 3.04 -9.72 8.00
C LEU A 82 4.36 -9.06 7.64
N ASN A 83 4.60 -8.90 6.34
CA ASN A 83 5.76 -8.23 5.79
C ASN A 83 5.40 -6.85 5.22
N GLY A 84 4.13 -6.53 4.99
CA GLY A 84 3.75 -5.25 4.39
C GLY A 84 2.26 -5.02 4.25
N ILE A 85 1.90 -3.75 4.09
CA ILE A 85 0.52 -3.29 3.85
C ILE A 85 0.53 -2.35 2.64
N ARG A 86 -0.41 -2.56 1.72
CA ARG A 86 -0.72 -1.65 0.61
C ARG A 86 -2.13 -1.13 0.78
N LEU A 87 -2.30 0.18 0.62
CA LEU A 87 -3.61 0.80 0.51
C LEU A 87 -3.93 1.07 -0.96
N HIS A 88 -5.19 0.86 -1.33
CA HIS A 88 -5.71 1.15 -2.66
C HIS A 88 -6.72 2.30 -2.59
N CYS A 89 -6.32 3.43 -3.16
CA CYS A 89 -7.00 4.70 -3.02
C CYS A 89 -7.83 5.04 -4.25
N ILE A 90 -9.08 5.41 -4.02
CA ILE A 90 -10.03 5.86 -5.04
C ILE A 90 -10.51 7.27 -4.76
N GLU A 91 -11.00 7.95 -5.79
CA GLU A 91 -11.63 9.27 -5.63
C GLU A 91 -12.88 9.20 -4.75
N SER A 92 -13.12 10.23 -3.94
CA SER A 92 -14.31 10.30 -3.06
C SER A 92 -15.65 10.12 -3.77
N LYS A 93 -15.73 10.44 -5.07
CA LYS A 93 -16.94 10.39 -5.88
C LYS A 93 -17.09 9.09 -6.68
N ALA A 94 -16.13 8.18 -6.57
CA ALA A 94 -16.20 6.91 -7.29
C ALA A 94 -17.39 6.09 -6.77
N LEU A 95 -18.34 5.77 -7.65
CA LEU A 95 -19.40 4.81 -7.38
C LEU A 95 -18.79 3.40 -7.26
N SER A 96 -19.38 2.54 -6.44
CA SER A 96 -18.89 1.17 -6.15
C SER A 96 -18.55 0.32 -7.38
N ASP A 97 -19.14 0.62 -8.54
CA ASP A 97 -18.98 -0.14 -9.78
C ASP A 97 -17.74 0.31 -10.61
N LEU A 98 -16.94 1.26 -10.11
CA LEU A 98 -15.85 1.92 -10.83
C LEU A 98 -14.45 1.73 -10.19
N TYR A 99 -14.21 0.68 -9.39
CA TYR A 99 -12.86 0.27 -8.93
C TYR A 99 -11.85 -0.08 -10.08
N ARG A 100 -12.11 0.40 -11.30
CA ARG A 100 -11.25 0.31 -12.48
C ARG A 100 -10.09 1.31 -12.47
N SER A 101 -10.18 2.38 -11.68
CA SER A 101 -9.09 3.35 -11.51
C SER A 101 -8.83 3.59 -10.03
N TYR A 102 -7.65 3.16 -9.57
CA TYR A 102 -7.17 3.37 -8.22
C TYR A 102 -5.67 3.65 -8.25
N SER A 103 -5.17 4.29 -7.20
CA SER A 103 -3.74 4.41 -6.92
C SER A 103 -3.37 3.48 -5.77
N THR A 104 -2.11 3.07 -5.71
CA THR A 104 -1.59 2.20 -4.65
C THR A 104 -0.51 2.94 -3.90
N VAL A 105 -0.57 2.88 -2.56
CA VAL A 105 0.47 3.44 -1.69
C VAL A 105 0.88 2.42 -0.62
N GLN A 106 2.14 2.44 -0.25
CA GLN A 106 2.78 1.60 0.76
C GLN A 106 3.93 2.36 1.43
N SER A 107 4.20 2.06 2.69
CA SER A 107 5.42 2.50 3.36
C SER A 107 6.55 1.50 3.04
N ASP A 108 7.57 1.44 3.89
CA ASP A 108 8.55 0.35 3.91
C ASP A 108 7.84 -1.00 4.01
N VAL A 109 8.42 -2.01 3.35
CA VAL A 109 7.88 -3.37 3.22
C VAL A 109 9.05 -4.35 3.36
N GLY A 110 8.83 -5.46 4.07
CA GLY A 110 9.79 -6.55 4.23
C GLY A 110 10.14 -7.21 2.91
N SER A 111 11.31 -7.86 2.85
CA SER A 111 11.86 -8.41 1.61
C SER A 111 11.08 -9.63 1.09
N TRP A 112 10.38 -10.32 1.97
CA TRP A 112 9.80 -11.63 1.71
C TRP A 112 8.28 -11.60 1.51
N GLY A 113 7.75 -12.72 1.04
CA GLY A 113 6.32 -12.92 0.80
C GLY A 113 5.78 -12.31 -0.49
N ARG A 114 4.52 -12.66 -0.77
CA ARG A 114 3.72 -12.25 -1.92
C ARG A 114 2.60 -11.33 -1.48
N TRP A 115 2.15 -10.47 -2.38
CA TRP A 115 0.98 -9.64 -2.13
C TRP A 115 -0.29 -10.46 -2.31
N THR A 116 -1.19 -10.40 -1.33
CA THR A 116 -2.53 -10.96 -1.42
C THR A 116 -3.37 -10.19 -2.43
N GLU A 117 -4.45 -10.82 -2.90
CA GLU A 117 -5.48 -10.14 -3.68
C GLU A 117 -6.03 -8.91 -2.95
N ILE A 118 -6.50 -7.94 -3.73
CA ILE A 118 -7.07 -6.71 -3.17
C ILE A 118 -8.41 -7.02 -2.52
N LYS A 119 -8.54 -6.65 -1.25
CA LYS A 119 -9.83 -6.61 -0.58
C LYS A 119 -10.39 -5.20 -0.63
N TRP A 120 -11.63 -5.07 -1.07
CA TRP A 120 -12.36 -3.79 -1.13
C TRP A 120 -13.43 -3.73 -0.05
N CYS A 121 -13.65 -2.53 0.49
CA CYS A 121 -14.81 -2.25 1.31
C CYS A 121 -16.09 -2.49 0.49
N PRO A 122 -17.13 -3.09 1.10
CA PRO A 122 -18.44 -3.22 0.43
C PRO A 122 -18.99 -1.87 -0.03
N SER A 123 -18.78 -0.82 0.78
CA SER A 123 -18.93 0.57 0.36
C SER A 123 -18.09 1.52 1.22
N GLY A 124 -17.74 2.66 0.64
CA GLY A 124 -16.99 3.74 1.30
C GLY A 124 -15.52 3.43 1.49
N PHE A 125 -14.94 3.96 2.57
CA PHE A 125 -13.50 3.99 2.81
C PHE A 125 -13.12 3.26 4.10
N LEU A 126 -11.84 2.95 4.24
CA LEU A 126 -11.27 2.46 5.49
C LEU A 126 -11.28 3.60 6.52
N THR A 127 -11.74 3.32 7.74
CA THR A 127 -11.98 4.34 8.79
C THR A 127 -11.40 3.98 10.15
N ALA A 128 -11.05 2.72 10.40
CA ALA A 128 -10.35 2.30 11.61
C ALA A 128 -9.68 0.95 11.35
N PHE A 129 -8.75 0.55 12.21
CA PHE A 129 -8.11 -0.77 12.11
C PHE A 129 -7.86 -1.42 13.47
N GLN A 130 -7.66 -2.73 13.46
CA GLN A 130 -7.08 -3.53 14.54
C GLN A 130 -5.96 -4.37 13.96
N LEU A 131 -4.89 -4.55 14.73
CA LEU A 131 -3.86 -5.54 14.44
C LEU A 131 -4.13 -6.82 15.23
N ARG A 132 -3.87 -7.96 14.58
CA ARG A 132 -3.70 -9.25 15.22
C ARG A 132 -2.23 -9.45 15.48
N VAL A 133 -1.86 -9.69 16.72
CA VAL A 133 -0.47 -9.70 17.15
C VAL A 133 -0.26 -10.84 18.13
N GLU A 134 0.81 -11.59 17.94
CA GLU A 134 1.22 -12.60 18.90
C GLU A 134 1.93 -11.93 20.08
N ARG A 135 1.51 -12.25 21.31
CA ARG A 135 2.09 -11.61 22.49
C ARG A 135 3.44 -12.23 22.80
N SER A 136 4.32 -11.39 23.36
CA SER A 136 5.57 -11.84 23.95
C SER A 136 5.40 -13.08 24.82
N GLN A 137 6.17 -14.13 24.56
CA GLN A 137 6.17 -15.37 25.36
C GLN A 137 7.33 -15.43 26.37
N GLY A 138 8.21 -14.43 26.43
CA GLY A 138 9.33 -14.38 27.40
C GLY A 138 10.62 -13.87 26.77
N ASP A 139 11.75 -14.53 27.05
CA ASP A 139 13.08 -14.08 26.58
C ASP A 139 13.37 -14.56 25.14
N GLY A 140 12.63 -14.05 24.14
CA GLY A 140 12.93 -14.29 22.72
C GLY A 140 11.83 -13.84 21.76
N ASP A 141 12.22 -13.06 20.73
CA ASP A 141 11.44 -12.44 19.64
C ASP A 141 9.94 -12.33 19.84
N ASP A 142 9.54 -11.14 20.24
CA ASP A 142 8.21 -10.88 20.74
C ASP A 142 7.52 -9.78 19.95
N THR A 143 6.33 -10.11 19.44
CA THR A 143 5.28 -9.17 19.04
C THR A 143 5.33 -8.69 17.58
N ALA A 144 5.24 -9.62 16.63
CA ALA A 144 5.03 -9.32 15.20
C ALA A 144 3.53 -9.24 14.85
N ALA A 145 3.18 -8.35 13.90
CA ALA A 145 1.83 -8.28 13.39
C ALA A 145 1.56 -9.46 12.44
N ASN A 146 0.49 -10.19 12.70
CA ASN A 146 0.12 -11.40 11.98
C ASN A 146 -1.07 -11.19 11.03
N ASN A 147 -1.96 -10.25 11.37
CA ASN A 147 -3.08 -9.88 10.51
C ASN A 147 -3.59 -8.46 10.83
N ILE A 148 -4.46 -7.93 9.98
CA ILE A 148 -5.13 -6.65 10.16
C ILE A 148 -6.59 -6.77 9.74
N ILE A 149 -7.48 -6.14 10.49
CA ILE A 149 -8.88 -5.95 10.11
C ILE A 149 -9.19 -4.46 10.09
N PHE A 150 -9.86 -4.02 9.04
CA PHE A 150 -10.31 -2.64 8.92
C PHE A 150 -11.81 -2.55 9.16
N ARG A 151 -12.22 -1.40 9.70
CA ARG A 151 -13.60 -0.95 9.63
C ARG A 151 -13.76 -0.10 8.37
N CYS A 152 -14.75 -0.45 7.56
CA CYS A 152 -15.18 0.35 6.42
C CYS A 152 -16.23 1.37 6.88
N SER A 153 -16.57 2.34 6.02
CA SER A 153 -17.75 3.19 6.24
C SER A 153 -19.01 2.34 6.46
N GLN A 154 -19.10 1.17 5.80
CA GLN A 154 -20.09 0.13 6.07
C GLN A 154 -19.43 -1.25 6.13
N GLY A 155 -19.52 -1.91 7.29
CA GLY A 155 -18.97 -3.25 7.50
C GLY A 155 -17.48 -3.28 7.91
N THR A 156 -16.90 -4.48 7.85
CA THR A 156 -15.50 -4.75 8.21
C THR A 156 -14.82 -5.59 7.15
N LEU A 157 -13.50 -5.46 7.05
CA LEU A 157 -12.69 -6.10 6.03
C LEU A 157 -11.45 -6.71 6.69
N GLN A 158 -11.48 -8.02 6.89
CA GLN A 158 -10.35 -8.77 7.48
C GLN A 158 -9.35 -9.15 6.39
N GLY A 159 -8.06 -9.05 6.70
CA GLY A 159 -6.98 -9.44 5.82
C GLY A 159 -6.73 -10.94 5.77
N ASP A 160 -6.03 -11.36 4.71
CA ASP A 160 -5.56 -12.74 4.54
C ASP A 160 -4.16 -12.93 5.14
N GLY A 161 -3.94 -12.38 6.34
CA GLY A 161 -2.78 -12.70 7.19
C GLY A 161 -2.97 -14.01 7.96
N THR A 162 -2.02 -14.34 8.84
CA THR A 162 -2.03 -15.59 9.60
C THR A 162 -3.10 -15.56 10.71
N ASN A 163 -3.33 -16.72 11.32
CA ASN A 163 -4.26 -16.89 12.44
C ASN A 163 -3.58 -16.92 13.81
N TRP A 164 -2.32 -16.51 13.90
CA TRP A 164 -1.56 -16.49 15.15
C TRP A 164 -1.81 -15.20 15.95
N GLY A 165 -1.72 -15.31 17.28
CA GLY A 165 -1.97 -14.21 18.20
C GLY A 165 -3.43 -13.76 18.36
N ASP A 166 -3.59 -12.65 19.06
CA ASP A 166 -4.88 -12.06 19.44
C ASP A 166 -5.15 -10.74 18.71
N TRP A 167 -6.42 -10.44 18.46
CA TRP A 167 -6.83 -9.11 18.02
C TRP A 167 -6.73 -8.09 19.16
N GLY A 168 -6.08 -6.96 18.91
CA GLY A 168 -6.04 -5.82 19.81
C GLY A 168 -7.34 -5.02 19.85
N THR A 169 -7.33 -3.87 20.53
CA THR A 169 -8.47 -2.93 20.50
C THR A 169 -8.49 -2.15 19.20
N TRP A 170 -9.68 -1.76 18.72
CA TRP A 170 -9.81 -0.85 17.59
C TRP A 170 -9.05 0.44 17.82
N SER A 171 -8.43 0.96 16.76
CA SER A 171 -8.02 2.36 16.70
C SER A 171 -9.23 3.27 16.91
N LEU A 172 -8.96 4.57 17.11
CA LEU A 172 -10.01 5.57 16.97
C LEU A 172 -10.60 5.54 15.54
N THR A 173 -11.80 6.10 15.40
CA THR A 173 -12.40 6.29 14.07
C THR A 173 -11.77 7.51 13.42
N CYS A 174 -11.47 7.39 12.14
CA CYS A 174 -10.83 8.39 11.33
C CYS A 174 -11.61 9.71 11.31
N GLU A 175 -10.91 10.83 11.54
CA GLU A 175 -11.51 12.16 11.36
C GLU A 175 -11.43 12.55 9.88
N GLY A 176 -12.57 12.91 9.29
CA GLY A 176 -12.69 13.24 7.86
C GLY A 176 -13.37 12.13 7.06
N LYS A 177 -13.03 12.00 5.77
CA LYS A 177 -13.66 11.03 4.87
C LYS A 177 -13.11 9.60 5.02
N GLY A 178 -11.82 9.46 5.33
CA GLY A 178 -11.22 8.14 5.47
C GLY A 178 -9.70 8.16 5.53
N ILE A 179 -9.14 6.96 5.69
CA ILE A 179 -7.70 6.74 5.69
C ILE A 179 -7.13 7.12 4.31
N CYS A 180 -6.05 7.88 4.31
CA CYS A 180 -5.44 8.46 3.12
C CYS A 180 -3.91 8.30 3.09
N GLY A 181 -3.35 7.44 3.94
CA GLY A 181 -1.92 7.18 3.96
C GLY A 181 -1.52 6.29 5.13
N LEU A 182 -0.26 5.86 5.11
CA LEU A 182 0.31 5.00 6.13
C LEU A 182 1.81 5.25 6.33
N LYS A 183 2.30 4.85 7.50
CA LYS A 183 3.71 4.49 7.73
C LYS A 183 3.77 3.20 8.53
N THR A 184 4.63 2.28 8.14
CA THR A 184 4.84 0.97 8.77
C THR A 184 6.10 1.02 9.63
N ARG A 185 6.11 0.26 10.72
CA ARG A 185 7.30 -0.01 11.52
C ARG A 185 7.77 -1.41 11.16
N ILE A 186 9.01 -1.48 10.69
CA ILE A 186 9.61 -2.72 10.21
C ILE A 186 10.97 -2.92 10.87
N GLU A 187 11.23 -4.14 11.29
CA GLU A 187 12.55 -4.54 11.77
C GLU A 187 13.42 -4.96 10.59
N VAL A 188 14.57 -4.32 10.40
CA VAL A 188 15.50 -4.69 9.32
C VAL A 188 16.40 -5.84 9.79
N PRO A 189 16.86 -6.73 8.88
CA PRO A 189 17.64 -7.91 9.27
C PRO A 189 18.90 -7.51 10.04
N GLN A 190 19.07 -8.05 11.25
CA GLN A 190 20.23 -7.76 12.12
C GLN A 190 21.40 -8.74 11.93
N GLY A 191 21.36 -9.65 10.96
CA GLY A 191 22.46 -10.58 10.69
C GLY A 191 21.99 -12.01 10.44
N ARG A 192 22.53 -12.99 11.19
CA ARG A 192 22.12 -14.41 11.10
C ARG A 192 20.92 -14.68 12.02
N GLY A 193 19.73 -14.67 11.43
CA GLY A 193 18.43 -14.94 12.06
C GLY A 193 17.34 -14.22 11.28
N ASP A 194 16.27 -14.93 10.94
CA ASP A 194 15.07 -14.44 10.26
C ASP A 194 14.48 -13.23 10.99
N ASP A 195 13.69 -12.31 10.42
CA ASP A 195 13.51 -11.82 9.07
C ASP A 195 12.79 -10.47 9.18
N THR A 196 12.76 -9.69 8.10
CA THR A 196 12.18 -8.34 8.12
C THR A 196 10.67 -8.35 8.37
N SER A 197 10.21 -8.20 9.60
CA SER A 197 8.77 -8.29 9.95
C SER A 197 8.11 -6.92 10.17
N LEU A 198 6.81 -6.82 9.85
CA LEU A 198 5.98 -5.68 10.18
C LEU A 198 5.53 -5.79 11.63
N ASN A 199 5.95 -4.82 12.44
CA ASN A 199 5.63 -4.77 13.86
C ASN A 199 4.45 -3.85 14.15
N ASP A 200 4.33 -2.72 13.44
CA ASP A 200 3.27 -1.75 13.70
C ASP A 200 2.94 -0.91 12.46
N VAL A 201 1.82 -0.19 12.51
CA VAL A 201 1.40 0.73 11.46
C VAL A 201 0.68 1.93 12.05
N ILE A 202 1.00 3.12 11.52
CA ILE A 202 0.23 4.34 11.74
C ILE A 202 -0.50 4.68 10.45
N MET A 203 -1.80 4.91 10.56
CA MET A 203 -2.64 5.34 9.43
C MET A 203 -2.96 6.82 9.55
N TYR A 204 -3.04 7.52 8.42
CA TYR A 204 -3.33 8.95 8.39
C TYR A 204 -4.73 9.21 7.84
N CYS A 205 -5.43 10.17 8.45
CA CYS A 205 -6.81 10.52 8.14
C CYS A 205 -6.92 11.84 7.39
N CYS A 206 -7.75 11.91 6.34
CA CYS A 206 -7.93 13.12 5.53
C CYS A 206 -9.41 13.48 5.31
N ASP A 207 -9.64 14.75 4.98
CA ASP A 207 -10.87 15.25 4.33
C ASP A 207 -11.07 14.69 2.95
#